data_AF-A0A7X0U1M2-F1
#
_entry.id   AF-A0A7X0U1M2-F1
#
_cell.length_a   1.000
_cell.length_b   1.000
_cell.length_c   1.000
_cell.angle_alpha   90.00
_cell.angle_beta   90.00
_cell.angle_gamma   90.00
#
_symmetry.space_group_name_H-M   'P 1'
#
loop_
_entity.id
_entity.type
_entity.pdbx_description
1 polymer ?
#
loop_
_entity_poly.entity_id
_entity_poly.type
_entity_poly.pdbx_seq_one_letter_code
_entity_poly.pdbx_strand_id
1 'polypeptide(L)'
;MRLTAVLACAGLVAGCYAALSPSPAYAAPIRYEAEASPAVCTGVIESNWAGYSGTGFCNADNAAGAHAQFTVNASAAGTATLGIRFANGTATSRPAGLIVNGSTVQSLSFEGTGAWSAWATRTATVQLKAGSNTVRLDPTGSAGLPNLDHLDVEAGGRQPATALYVATNGDDTGPGTLAAPLRTIQRAVDLAQPGYTIFIRGGTYAPGTNIQLVKNGTPGQPITMTAYNRERVVIDGENMPYTPGAVGSSIPRAERGAVHIEGDHWRLIGLEIVHGPYGIFGLDASGNVFDRLVTRDNYESGLHLQGASSDNQIINLDSYGNRDPRKNGESADGVAIKEGSGGGNVIRGARLWNNSDDGLDFWMFLGAVTVESSVAWGNGFNRWNLPGYTGDGNGFKLGGGDPDPAVAHVVRNSIAYDNAVDGFTDNGNPGRLVTDRGTAWRNGGTGFDYADSVSVLTKNLSVANQTQAAPGSSSGSGNSWDLGGTWTFTSTDASTITGPRTADGSIPSSAFLRPSNGADLGARF
;
A
#
# COMPACT_ATOMS: atom_id res chain seq x y z
N MET A 1 52.74 9.23 61.73
CA MET A 1 52.13 9.10 60.38
C MET A 1 50.63 8.92 60.61
N ARG A 2 49.86 10.03 60.56
CA ARG A 2 48.46 10.11 61.00
C ARG A 2 47.55 9.96 59.78
N LEU A 3 46.58 9.04 59.83
CA LEU A 3 45.46 8.98 58.88
C LEU A 3 44.35 9.92 59.37
N THR A 4 43.89 10.79 58.48
CA THR A 4 42.73 11.67 58.68
C THR A 4 41.59 11.17 57.80
N ALA A 5 40.46 10.82 58.43
CA ALA A 5 39.20 10.55 57.77
C ALA A 5 38.42 11.86 57.58
N VAL A 6 37.85 12.08 56.39
CA VAL A 6 36.92 13.18 56.12
C VAL A 6 35.59 12.57 55.67
N LEU A 7 34.56 12.75 56.51
CA LEU A 7 33.16 12.55 56.16
C LEU A 7 32.68 13.78 55.36
N ALA A 8 32.00 13.56 54.25
CA ALA A 8 31.25 14.61 53.54
C ALA A 8 29.77 14.23 53.47
N CYS A 9 28.93 15.01 54.16
CA CYS A 9 27.48 15.01 54.02
C CYS A 9 27.07 15.76 52.75
N ALA A 10 26.24 15.15 51.90
CA ALA A 10 25.52 15.84 50.84
C ALA A 10 24.01 15.70 51.08
N GLY A 11 23.34 16.82 51.32
CA GLY A 11 21.89 16.89 51.50
C GLY A 11 21.14 16.75 50.17
N LEU A 12 20.07 15.96 50.18
CA LEU A 12 19.14 15.82 49.06
C LEU A 12 18.15 16.99 49.05
N VAL A 13 18.08 17.74 47.94
CA VAL A 13 16.96 18.65 47.63
C VAL A 13 16.11 17.96 46.57
N ALA A 14 14.88 17.57 46.94
CA ALA A 14 13.90 17.02 46.01
C ALA A 14 13.12 18.18 45.34
N GLY A 15 13.37 18.40 44.06
CA GLY A 15 12.57 19.29 43.21
C GLY A 15 11.40 18.53 42.58
N CYS A 16 10.17 18.92 42.91
CA CYS A 16 8.96 18.47 42.22
C CYS A 16 8.95 19.04 40.79
N TYR A 17 9.17 18.19 39.78
CA TYR A 17 8.83 18.52 38.39
C TYR A 17 7.33 18.28 38.19
N ALA A 18 6.54 19.36 38.11
CA ALA A 18 5.19 19.28 37.59
C ALA A 18 5.27 19.02 36.08
N ALA A 19 4.90 17.81 35.65
CA ALA A 19 4.73 17.49 34.24
C ALA A 19 3.55 18.32 33.69
N LEU A 20 3.86 19.34 32.89
CA LEU A 20 2.86 20.03 32.08
C LEU A 20 2.39 19.08 30.98
N SER A 21 1.09 18.77 30.96
CA SER A 21 0.46 18.01 29.87
C SER A 21 0.74 18.71 28.53
N PRO A 22 1.19 18.01 27.49
CA PRO A 22 1.37 18.63 26.17
C PRO A 22 0.00 19.12 25.66
N SER A 23 -0.04 20.39 25.24
CA SER A 23 -1.21 20.95 24.54
C SER A 23 -1.42 20.17 23.23
N PRO A 24 -2.67 19.89 22.83
CA PRO A 24 -2.94 19.20 21.57
C PRO A 24 -2.34 20.00 20.40
N ALA A 25 -1.56 19.32 19.56
CA ALA A 25 -1.05 19.88 18.32
C ALA A 25 -2.18 19.91 17.28
N TYR A 26 -2.61 21.13 16.97
CA TYR A 26 -3.63 21.45 15.99
C TYR A 26 -3.03 21.47 14.57
N ALA A 27 -3.81 21.09 13.54
CA ALA A 27 -3.34 21.20 12.16
C ALA A 27 -3.14 22.69 11.81
N ALA A 28 -2.15 23.02 10.97
CA ALA A 28 -1.99 24.39 10.51
C ALA A 28 -3.28 24.85 9.79
N PRO A 29 -3.84 26.02 10.11
CA PRO A 29 -5.09 26.47 9.52
C PRO A 29 -4.95 26.70 8.01
N ILE A 30 -6.04 26.48 7.27
CA ILE A 30 -6.14 26.85 5.86
C ILE A 30 -6.56 28.32 5.76
N ARG A 31 -5.77 29.14 5.09
CA ARG A 31 -6.04 30.56 4.90
C ARG A 31 -6.93 30.84 3.69
N TYR A 32 -7.88 31.75 3.87
CA TYR A 32 -8.69 32.36 2.82
C TYR A 32 -8.53 33.88 2.88
N GLU A 33 -7.81 34.45 1.93
CA GLU A 33 -7.59 35.91 1.81
C GLU A 33 -8.91 36.62 1.43
N ALA A 34 -9.21 37.77 2.05
CA ALA A 34 -10.49 38.46 1.85
C ALA A 34 -10.61 39.12 0.47
N GLU A 35 -9.48 39.36 -0.20
CA GLU A 35 -9.38 39.94 -1.54
C GLU A 35 -9.37 38.91 -2.67
N ALA A 36 -9.27 37.62 -2.34
CA ALA A 36 -9.17 36.55 -3.33
C ALA A 36 -10.49 35.81 -3.53
N SER A 37 -10.89 35.60 -4.78
CA SER A 37 -12.02 34.71 -5.11
C SER A 37 -11.77 33.30 -4.53
N PRO A 38 -12.77 32.65 -3.90
CA PRO A 38 -14.21 32.95 -3.92
C PRO A 38 -14.72 33.82 -2.76
N ALA A 39 -13.86 34.61 -2.09
CA ALA A 39 -14.33 35.58 -1.10
C ALA A 39 -15.10 36.75 -1.77
N VAL A 40 -16.05 37.32 -1.04
CA VAL A 40 -16.86 38.47 -1.45
C VAL A 40 -16.82 39.52 -0.35
N CYS A 41 -16.46 40.74 -0.71
CA CYS A 41 -16.46 41.92 0.15
C CYS A 41 -17.46 42.93 -0.43
N THR A 42 -18.44 43.41 0.34
CA THR A 42 -19.24 44.57 -0.07
C THR A 42 -18.57 45.85 0.42
N GLY A 43 -17.89 46.53 -0.49
CA GLY A 43 -17.04 47.67 -0.24
C GLY A 43 -15.90 47.66 -1.25
N VAL A 44 -14.69 47.97 -0.82
CA VAL A 44 -13.50 47.98 -1.68
C VAL A 44 -12.40 47.10 -1.10
N ILE A 45 -11.64 46.46 -1.99
CA ILE A 45 -10.35 45.88 -1.62
C ILE A 45 -9.31 47.00 -1.63
N GLU A 46 -8.66 47.21 -0.50
CA GLU A 46 -7.63 48.24 -0.33
C GLU A 46 -6.28 47.63 0.03
N SER A 47 -5.22 48.44 -0.08
CA SER A 47 -3.83 48.10 0.26
C SER A 47 -3.10 49.30 0.88
N ASN A 48 -3.84 50.32 1.33
CA ASN A 48 -3.32 51.60 1.83
C ASN A 48 -2.82 51.55 3.28
N TRP A 49 -3.08 50.47 4.02
CA TRP A 49 -2.53 50.22 5.36
C TRP A 49 -1.51 49.09 5.31
N ALA A 50 -0.41 49.19 6.06
CA ALA A 50 0.59 48.12 6.11
C ALA A 50 0.13 46.93 6.99
N GLY A 51 0.73 45.76 6.77
CA GLY A 51 0.63 44.62 7.69
C GLY A 51 -0.47 43.59 7.40
N TYR A 52 -1.21 43.72 6.29
CA TYR A 52 -2.12 42.71 5.75
C TYR A 52 -1.34 41.56 5.04
N SER A 53 -2.01 40.45 4.73
CA SER A 53 -1.48 39.33 3.93
C SER A 53 -1.96 39.39 2.49
N GLY A 54 -1.30 38.68 1.57
CA GLY A 54 -1.72 38.68 0.17
C GLY A 54 -1.53 40.04 -0.52
N THR A 55 -2.53 40.47 -1.30
CA THR A 55 -2.46 41.66 -2.16
C THR A 55 -3.31 42.83 -1.67
N GLY A 56 -4.20 42.61 -0.70
CA GLY A 56 -5.01 43.65 -0.09
C GLY A 56 -5.81 43.14 1.10
N PHE A 57 -6.84 43.89 1.50
CA PHE A 57 -7.79 43.51 2.54
C PHE A 57 -9.17 44.07 2.19
N CYS A 58 -10.23 43.49 2.77
CA CYS A 58 -11.60 43.96 2.62
C CYS A 58 -11.86 45.16 3.54
N ASN A 59 -12.12 46.33 2.95
CA ASN A 59 -12.73 47.48 3.61
C ASN A 59 -14.22 47.52 3.23
N ALA A 60 -15.05 46.92 4.07
CA ALA A 60 -16.48 46.82 3.81
C ALA A 60 -17.20 48.15 4.05
N ASP A 61 -18.31 48.38 3.34
CA ASP A 61 -19.13 49.58 3.49
C ASP A 61 -19.59 49.79 4.95
N ASN A 62 -19.57 51.05 5.41
CA ASN A 62 -20.09 51.43 6.73
C ASN A 62 -21.63 51.49 6.71
N ALA A 63 -22.29 50.35 6.51
CA ALA A 63 -23.73 50.26 6.35
C ALA A 63 -24.31 48.95 6.91
N ALA A 64 -25.57 49.01 7.33
CA ALA A 64 -26.36 47.82 7.61
C ALA A 64 -26.59 47.04 6.30
N GLY A 65 -26.30 45.74 6.29
CA GLY A 65 -26.36 44.89 5.09
C GLY A 65 -25.06 44.76 4.30
N ALA A 66 -24.00 45.50 4.69
CA ALA A 66 -22.64 45.18 4.25
C ALA A 66 -22.22 43.79 4.77
N HIS A 67 -21.21 43.17 4.16
CA HIS A 67 -20.71 41.87 4.55
C HIS A 67 -19.34 41.54 3.95
N ALA A 68 -18.66 40.61 4.61
CA ALA A 68 -17.61 39.81 4.00
C ALA A 68 -17.99 38.33 4.08
N GLN A 69 -17.92 37.61 2.96
CA GLN A 69 -18.26 36.19 2.87
C GLN A 69 -17.10 35.40 2.25
N PHE A 70 -16.72 34.32 2.91
CA PHE A 70 -15.75 33.34 2.45
C PHE A 70 -16.48 32.06 2.05
N THR A 71 -16.01 31.40 1.00
CA THR A 71 -16.40 30.02 0.68
C THR A 71 -15.25 29.10 1.06
N VAL A 72 -15.48 28.26 2.07
CA VAL A 72 -14.47 27.39 2.67
C VAL A 72 -14.83 25.93 2.44
N ASN A 73 -13.85 25.08 2.19
CA ASN A 73 -14.07 23.65 1.98
C ASN A 73 -13.64 22.88 3.23
N ALA A 74 -14.56 22.11 3.81
CA ALA A 74 -14.24 21.17 4.88
C ALA A 74 -14.23 19.74 4.34
N SER A 75 -13.18 18.97 4.63
CA SER A 75 -13.08 17.57 4.18
C SER A 75 -14.14 16.66 4.80
N ALA A 76 -14.69 17.05 5.96
CA ALA A 76 -15.74 16.35 6.69
C ALA A 76 -16.65 17.35 7.41
N ALA A 77 -17.85 16.92 7.79
CA ALA A 77 -18.71 17.71 8.68
C ALA A 77 -18.12 17.68 10.10
N GLY A 78 -18.14 18.81 10.80
CA GLY A 78 -17.61 18.89 12.15
C GLY A 78 -17.33 20.30 12.63
N THR A 79 -16.79 20.38 13.85
CA THR A 79 -16.46 21.63 14.51
C THR A 79 -15.18 22.21 13.91
N ALA A 80 -15.19 23.49 13.57
CA ALA A 80 -14.05 24.23 13.06
C ALA A 80 -13.77 25.47 13.92
N THR A 81 -12.50 25.76 14.12
CA THR A 81 -12.04 27.02 14.71
C THR A 81 -11.70 27.99 13.57
N LEU A 82 -12.31 29.16 13.60
CA LEU A 82 -12.05 30.27 12.71
C LEU A 82 -11.10 31.24 13.39
N GLY A 83 -10.08 31.71 12.68
CA GLY A 83 -9.25 32.86 13.03
C GLY A 83 -9.52 33.99 12.03
N ILE A 84 -10.27 35.01 12.46
CA ILE A 84 -10.63 36.16 11.63
C ILE A 84 -9.62 37.26 11.91
N ARG A 85 -8.73 37.56 10.95
CA ARG A 85 -7.77 38.64 11.11
C ARG A 85 -8.36 39.97 10.66
N PHE A 86 -8.30 40.97 11.52
CA PHE A 86 -8.99 42.25 11.35
C PHE A 86 -8.19 43.44 11.88
N ALA A 87 -8.52 44.64 11.40
CA ALA A 87 -8.06 45.91 11.95
C ALA A 87 -9.23 46.87 12.18
N ASN A 88 -9.29 47.49 13.36
CA ASN A 88 -10.26 48.52 13.70
C ASN A 88 -9.50 49.70 14.31
N GLY A 89 -9.18 50.71 13.48
CA GLY A 89 -8.40 51.87 13.93
C GLY A 89 -9.16 52.84 14.84
N THR A 90 -10.41 52.54 15.21
CA THR A 90 -11.21 53.36 16.13
C THR A 90 -11.20 52.81 17.55
N ALA A 91 -11.69 53.57 18.52
CA ALA A 91 -11.85 53.11 19.91
C ALA A 91 -13.16 52.34 20.16
N THR A 92 -14.10 52.37 19.21
CA THR A 92 -15.43 51.76 19.37
C THR A 92 -15.46 50.39 18.69
N SER A 93 -15.98 49.38 19.39
CA SER A 93 -16.18 48.03 18.84
C SER A 93 -17.08 48.04 17.60
N ARG A 94 -16.76 47.23 16.59
CA ARG A 94 -17.62 46.97 15.43
C ARG A 94 -18.22 45.56 15.55
N PRO A 95 -19.47 45.39 16.02
CA PRO A 95 -20.07 44.06 16.18
C PRO A 95 -20.60 43.48 14.86
N ALA A 96 -20.57 42.15 14.74
CA ALA A 96 -21.08 41.43 13.57
C ALA A 96 -21.75 40.10 13.94
N GLY A 97 -22.79 39.73 13.20
CA GLY A 97 -23.30 38.37 13.16
C GLY A 97 -22.36 37.48 12.35
N LEU A 98 -22.01 36.31 12.91
CA LEU A 98 -21.33 35.25 12.19
C LEU A 98 -22.38 34.29 11.63
N ILE A 99 -22.46 34.20 10.30
CA ILE A 99 -23.42 33.38 9.56
C ILE A 99 -22.68 32.23 8.88
N VAL A 100 -23.13 31.00 9.11
CA VAL A 100 -22.61 29.81 8.45
C VAL A 100 -23.71 29.14 7.67
N ASN A 101 -23.49 28.90 6.38
CA ASN A 101 -24.47 28.26 5.49
C ASN A 101 -25.86 28.92 5.54
N GLY A 102 -25.90 30.25 5.68
CA GLY A 102 -27.13 31.05 5.68
C GLY A 102 -27.83 31.18 7.04
N SER A 103 -27.29 30.59 8.12
CA SER A 103 -27.82 30.75 9.48
C SER A 103 -26.85 31.50 10.39
N THR A 104 -27.35 32.50 11.13
CA THR A 104 -26.55 33.18 12.16
C THR A 104 -26.25 32.21 13.30
N VAL A 105 -24.97 31.88 13.49
CA VAL A 105 -24.52 30.93 14.51
C VAL A 105 -23.99 31.61 15.76
N GLN A 106 -23.43 32.83 15.64
CA GLN A 106 -22.87 33.59 16.76
C GLN A 106 -22.95 35.11 16.51
N SER A 107 -22.75 35.90 17.57
CA SER A 107 -22.48 37.34 17.50
C SER A 107 -21.06 37.60 17.97
N LEU A 108 -20.25 38.28 17.17
CA LEU A 108 -18.86 38.62 17.44
C LEU A 108 -18.72 40.12 17.66
N SER A 109 -17.75 40.50 18.50
CA SER A 109 -17.34 41.90 18.66
C SER A 109 -15.88 42.06 18.21
N PHE A 110 -15.63 43.08 17.40
CA PHE A 110 -14.31 43.47 16.92
C PHE A 110 -13.89 44.79 17.56
N GLU A 111 -13.13 44.69 18.65
CA GLU A 111 -12.64 45.82 19.44
C GLU A 111 -11.62 46.68 18.67
N GLY A 112 -11.35 47.90 19.16
CA GLY A 112 -10.30 48.75 18.59
C GLY A 112 -8.91 48.11 18.65
N THR A 113 -8.20 48.08 17.52
CA THR A 113 -6.81 47.60 17.42
C THR A 113 -5.78 48.74 17.56
N GLY A 114 -6.24 49.98 17.73
CA GLY A 114 -5.43 51.17 17.98
C GLY A 114 -4.98 51.91 16.72
N ALA A 115 -4.85 51.23 15.58
CA ALA A 115 -4.57 51.84 14.28
C ALA A 115 -5.06 50.92 13.15
N TRP A 116 -5.34 51.47 11.97
CA TRP A 116 -5.75 50.68 10.80
C TRP A 116 -4.62 49.82 10.21
N SER A 117 -3.37 50.09 10.58
CA SER A 117 -2.21 49.22 10.29
C SER A 117 -1.90 48.22 11.41
N ALA A 118 -2.68 48.21 12.49
CA ALA A 118 -2.53 47.27 13.60
C ALA A 118 -3.61 46.18 13.48
N TRP A 119 -3.17 44.94 13.30
CA TRP A 119 -4.03 43.79 13.02
C TRP A 119 -4.12 42.87 14.24
N ALA A 120 -5.31 42.37 14.52
CA ALA A 120 -5.58 41.38 15.56
C ALA A 120 -6.37 40.20 14.98
N THR A 121 -6.37 39.07 15.69
CA THR A 121 -7.16 37.89 15.29
C THR A 121 -8.28 37.65 16.29
N ARG A 122 -9.52 37.57 15.81
CA ARG A 122 -10.69 37.12 16.58
C ARG A 122 -10.97 35.66 16.27
N THR A 123 -11.00 34.82 17.30
CA THR A 123 -11.33 33.40 17.14
C THR A 123 -12.82 33.14 17.37
N ALA A 124 -13.39 32.20 16.62
CA ALA A 124 -14.75 31.70 16.80
C ALA A 124 -14.83 30.21 16.45
N THR A 125 -15.72 29.46 17.09
CA THR A 125 -15.92 28.03 16.80
C THR A 125 -17.27 27.82 16.12
N VAL A 126 -17.31 27.11 15.00
CA VAL A 126 -18.53 26.89 14.19
C VAL A 126 -18.68 25.43 13.79
N GLN A 127 -19.88 25.03 13.35
CA GLN A 127 -20.10 23.73 12.71
C GLN A 127 -20.09 23.89 11.19
N LEU A 128 -19.25 23.12 10.50
CA LEU A 128 -19.20 23.04 9.04
C LEU A 128 -19.79 21.70 8.58
N LYS A 129 -20.40 21.67 7.39
CA LYS A 129 -20.74 20.43 6.68
C LYS A 129 -19.55 19.95 5.84
N ALA A 130 -19.53 18.69 5.44
CA ALA A 130 -18.55 18.21 4.46
C ALA A 130 -18.74 18.94 3.12
N GLY A 131 -17.63 19.23 2.44
CA GLY A 131 -17.60 20.01 1.21
C GLY A 131 -17.65 21.52 1.45
N SER A 132 -18.28 22.24 0.52
CA SER A 132 -18.31 23.70 0.49
C SER A 132 -19.24 24.29 1.54
N ASN A 133 -18.76 25.27 2.29
CA ASN A 133 -19.47 26.03 3.30
C ASN A 133 -19.33 27.53 3.03
N THR A 134 -20.38 28.31 3.32
CA THR A 134 -20.26 29.77 3.38
C THR A 134 -20.05 30.22 4.82
N VAL A 135 -19.06 31.09 5.04
CA VAL A 135 -18.80 31.77 6.32
C VAL A 135 -18.87 33.26 6.07
N ARG A 136 -19.82 33.94 6.69
CA ARG A 136 -20.17 35.34 6.42
C ARG A 136 -20.18 36.14 7.72
N LEU A 137 -19.67 37.37 7.65
CA LEU A 137 -19.74 38.37 8.71
C LEU A 137 -20.66 39.49 8.23
N ASP A 138 -21.75 39.74 8.97
CA ASP A 138 -22.68 40.85 8.71
C ASP A 138 -22.64 41.82 9.90
N PRO A 139 -22.31 43.12 9.72
CA PRO A 139 -22.24 44.07 10.81
C PRO A 139 -23.64 44.34 11.38
N THR A 140 -23.72 44.43 12.71
CA THR A 140 -24.99 44.71 13.41
C THR A 140 -25.17 46.19 13.76
N GLY A 141 -24.13 47.01 13.56
CA GLY A 141 -24.14 48.46 13.75
C GLY A 141 -23.94 49.23 12.45
N SER A 142 -24.39 50.49 12.43
CA SER A 142 -24.26 51.39 11.26
C SER A 142 -22.82 51.75 10.90
N ALA A 143 -21.85 51.46 11.78
CA ALA A 143 -20.44 51.68 11.52
C ALA A 143 -19.80 50.60 10.62
N GLY A 144 -20.51 49.55 10.21
CA GLY A 144 -19.98 48.50 9.34
C GLY A 144 -19.00 47.53 10.03
N LEU A 145 -18.31 46.72 9.22
CA LEU A 145 -17.28 45.76 9.68
C LEU A 145 -15.93 46.46 9.92
N PRO A 146 -15.01 45.90 10.71
CA PRO A 146 -13.59 46.29 10.64
C PRO A 146 -13.00 45.98 9.25
N ASN A 147 -11.77 46.43 9.00
CA ASN A 147 -11.01 45.93 7.85
C ASN A 147 -10.70 44.45 8.09
N LEU A 148 -10.98 43.59 7.11
CA LEU A 148 -10.78 42.15 7.21
C LEU A 148 -9.68 41.70 6.25
N ASP A 149 -8.66 41.06 6.79
CA ASP A 149 -7.50 40.59 6.03
C ASP A 149 -7.75 39.18 5.48
N HIS A 150 -7.88 38.21 6.37
CA HIS A 150 -8.14 36.81 6.00
C HIS A 150 -8.97 36.07 7.04
N LEU A 151 -9.50 34.94 6.61
CA LEU A 151 -10.08 33.90 7.44
C LEU A 151 -9.16 32.69 7.44
N ASP A 152 -8.54 32.41 8.58
CA ASP A 152 -7.87 31.13 8.84
C ASP A 152 -8.93 30.13 9.34
N VAL A 153 -9.05 28.98 8.67
CA VAL A 153 -9.97 27.91 9.07
C VAL A 153 -9.16 26.72 9.51
N GLU A 154 -9.25 26.43 10.80
CA GLU A 154 -8.81 25.17 11.35
C GLU A 154 -10.04 24.27 11.50
N ALA A 155 -10.32 23.46 10.48
CA ALA A 155 -11.36 22.47 10.59
C ALA A 155 -10.94 21.41 11.61
N GLY A 156 -11.48 21.49 12.84
CA GLY A 156 -11.42 20.47 13.88
C GLY A 156 -12.21 19.20 13.54
N GLY A 157 -12.30 18.87 12.25
CA GLY A 157 -12.71 17.57 11.78
C GLY A 157 -11.52 16.63 11.88
N ARG A 158 -11.62 15.65 12.79
CA ARG A 158 -11.04 14.31 12.68
C ARG A 158 -10.60 14.03 11.22
N GLN A 159 -9.32 13.67 10.95
CA GLN A 159 -9.05 12.83 9.77
C GLN A 159 -10.11 11.72 9.79
N PRO A 160 -10.83 11.46 8.69
CA PRO A 160 -12.12 10.79 8.76
C PRO A 160 -11.99 9.48 9.54
N ALA A 161 -13.09 9.02 10.13
CA ALA A 161 -13.21 7.76 10.86
C ALA A 161 -12.94 6.51 10.00
N THR A 162 -12.05 6.62 9.00
CA THR A 162 -11.56 5.66 8.03
C THR A 162 -10.15 5.98 7.50
N ALA A 163 -9.37 6.92 8.05
CA ALA A 163 -7.99 7.19 7.58
C ALA A 163 -6.96 7.30 8.71
N LEU A 164 -5.85 6.55 8.59
CA LEU A 164 -4.72 6.56 9.52
C LEU A 164 -3.42 6.78 8.73
N TYR A 165 -2.48 7.53 9.29
CA TYR A 165 -1.19 7.82 8.65
C TYR A 165 -0.05 7.27 9.49
N VAL A 166 0.94 6.68 8.83
CA VAL A 166 2.15 6.13 9.46
C VAL A 166 3.38 6.78 8.84
N ALA A 167 4.33 7.24 9.64
CA ALA A 167 5.59 7.81 9.19
C ALA A 167 6.75 7.32 10.07
N THR A 168 7.96 7.19 9.52
CA THR A 168 9.14 6.73 10.26
C THR A 168 9.51 7.65 11.44
N ASN A 169 9.12 8.93 11.36
CA ASN A 169 9.28 9.94 12.41
C ASN A 169 7.98 10.24 13.19
N GLY A 170 6.97 9.38 13.08
CA GLY A 170 5.69 9.52 13.77
C GLY A 170 5.75 9.17 15.27
N ASP A 171 4.59 9.20 15.92
CA ASP A 171 4.40 8.87 17.34
C ASP A 171 3.14 8.00 17.54
N ASP A 172 3.31 6.81 18.12
CA ASP A 172 2.23 5.85 18.35
C ASP A 172 1.24 6.27 19.44
N THR A 173 1.60 7.28 20.25
CA THR A 173 0.69 7.91 21.21
C THR A 173 -0.22 8.96 20.55
N GLY A 174 0.13 9.37 19.33
CA GLY A 174 -0.61 10.36 18.56
C GLY A 174 -1.91 9.84 17.94
N PRO A 175 -2.70 10.74 17.34
CA PRO A 175 -4.01 10.41 16.77
C PRO A 175 -3.94 9.70 15.40
N GLY A 176 -2.76 9.60 14.79
CA GLY A 176 -2.58 8.99 13.47
C GLY A 176 -3.16 9.80 12.32
N THR A 177 -3.15 11.13 12.44
CA THR A 177 -3.54 12.03 11.37
C THR A 177 -2.37 12.32 10.44
N LEU A 178 -2.60 12.92 9.27
CA LEU A 178 -1.51 13.32 8.36
C LEU A 178 -0.50 14.27 9.02
N ALA A 179 -0.96 15.18 9.89
CA ALA A 179 -0.12 16.14 10.61
C ALA A 179 0.58 15.53 11.84
N ALA A 180 0.00 14.48 12.43
CA ALA A 180 0.53 13.75 13.58
C ALA A 180 0.42 12.24 13.32
N PRO A 181 1.27 11.69 12.43
CA PRO A 181 1.21 10.28 12.02
C PRO A 181 1.66 9.35 13.15
N LEU A 182 1.16 8.12 13.12
CA LEU A 182 1.66 7.02 13.95
C LEU A 182 3.09 6.65 13.52
N ARG A 183 3.86 6.08 14.44
CA ARG A 183 5.24 5.66 14.15
C ARG A 183 5.28 4.29 13.49
N THR A 184 4.46 3.37 13.97
CA THR A 184 4.49 1.96 13.57
C THR A 184 3.28 1.58 12.74
N ILE A 185 3.50 0.67 11.78
CA ILE A 185 2.42 0.11 10.95
C ILE A 185 1.47 -0.70 11.83
N GLN A 186 1.99 -1.51 12.76
CA GLN A 186 1.16 -2.31 13.67
C GLN A 186 0.19 -1.43 14.46
N ARG A 187 0.61 -0.27 14.97
CA ARG A 187 -0.29 0.62 15.70
C ARG A 187 -1.45 1.10 14.84
N ALA A 188 -1.21 1.39 13.56
CA ALA A 188 -2.28 1.77 12.63
C ALA A 188 -3.20 0.59 12.34
N VAL A 189 -2.64 -0.61 12.17
CA VAL A 189 -3.40 -1.85 12.03
C VAL A 189 -4.32 -2.04 13.23
N ASP A 190 -3.83 -1.90 14.47
CA ASP A 190 -4.60 -2.06 15.70
C ASP A 190 -5.78 -1.08 15.78
N LEU A 191 -5.62 0.15 15.27
CA LEU A 191 -6.66 1.18 15.27
C LEU A 191 -7.66 1.06 14.13
N ALA A 192 -7.29 0.42 13.01
CA ALA A 192 -8.13 0.32 11.82
C ALA A 192 -9.45 -0.43 12.08
N GLN A 193 -10.53 -0.03 11.43
CA GLN A 193 -11.81 -0.75 11.39
C GLN A 193 -12.17 -1.03 9.92
N PRO A 194 -13.17 -1.89 9.63
CA PRO A 194 -13.69 -2.02 8.27
C PRO A 194 -13.90 -0.67 7.58
N GLY A 195 -13.40 -0.54 6.35
CA GLY A 195 -13.44 0.69 5.56
C GLY A 195 -12.29 1.66 5.81
N TYR A 196 -11.39 1.39 6.76
CA TYR A 196 -10.22 2.22 7.01
C TYR A 196 -9.17 2.09 5.90
N THR A 197 -8.45 3.17 5.65
CA THR A 197 -7.23 3.22 4.85
C THR A 197 -6.07 3.67 5.73
N ILE A 198 -5.05 2.83 5.83
CA ILE A 198 -3.76 3.10 6.45
C ILE A 198 -2.83 3.59 5.33
N PHE A 199 -2.51 4.88 5.36
CA PHE A 199 -1.54 5.52 4.48
C PHE A 199 -0.14 5.49 5.10
N ILE A 200 0.79 4.80 4.47
CA ILE A 200 2.17 4.68 4.94
C ILE A 200 3.05 5.66 4.14
N ARG A 201 3.73 6.57 4.84
CA ARG A 201 4.67 7.51 4.24
C ARG A 201 5.94 6.80 3.79
N GLY A 202 6.63 7.37 2.82
CA GLY A 202 7.86 6.84 2.28
C GLY A 202 8.94 6.70 3.35
N GLY A 203 9.65 5.58 3.29
CA GLY A 203 10.67 5.23 4.28
C GLY A 203 10.90 3.73 4.38
N THR A 204 11.88 3.36 5.19
CA THR A 204 12.15 1.97 5.58
C THR A 204 11.67 1.76 7.00
N TYR A 205 10.80 0.77 7.18
CA TYR A 205 10.20 0.37 8.44
C TYR A 205 10.80 -0.99 8.82
N ALA A 206 11.57 -1.03 9.91
CA ALA A 206 12.29 -2.23 10.33
C ALA A 206 11.79 -2.74 11.70
N PRO A 207 10.56 -3.27 11.79
CA PRO A 207 10.00 -3.73 13.06
C PRO A 207 10.72 -4.97 13.59
N GLY A 208 10.80 -5.12 14.91
CA GLY A 208 11.42 -6.27 15.57
C GLY A 208 10.53 -7.52 15.66
N THR A 209 9.28 -7.41 15.23
CA THR A 209 8.30 -8.50 15.13
C THR A 209 7.42 -8.26 13.91
N ASN A 210 6.74 -9.29 13.43
CA ASN A 210 5.87 -9.19 12.27
C ASN A 210 4.66 -8.25 12.47
N ILE A 211 4.15 -7.75 11.35
CA ILE A 211 2.91 -6.96 11.29
C ILE A 211 1.74 -7.95 11.19
N GLN A 212 0.85 -7.92 12.18
CA GLN A 212 -0.25 -8.87 12.38
C GLN A 212 -1.58 -8.30 11.88
N LEU A 213 -2.05 -8.79 10.73
CA LEU A 213 -3.33 -8.44 10.12
C LEU A 213 -4.40 -9.49 10.46
N VAL A 214 -4.88 -9.48 11.71
CA VAL A 214 -5.84 -10.47 12.23
C VAL A 214 -7.30 -9.99 12.29
N LYS A 215 -7.55 -8.74 11.90
CA LYS A 215 -8.91 -8.16 11.87
C LYS A 215 -9.50 -8.30 10.48
N ASN A 216 -10.82 -8.40 10.40
CA ASN A 216 -11.52 -8.49 9.11
C ASN A 216 -11.99 -7.12 8.65
N GLY A 217 -11.85 -6.85 7.35
CA GLY A 217 -12.72 -5.93 6.65
C GLY A 217 -14.06 -6.60 6.33
N THR A 218 -14.79 -6.02 5.37
CA THR A 218 -15.94 -6.69 4.73
C THR A 218 -15.85 -6.49 3.22
N PRO A 219 -16.58 -7.26 2.39
CA PRO A 219 -16.58 -7.06 0.94
C PRO A 219 -16.91 -5.61 0.52
N GLY A 220 -17.82 -4.95 1.25
CA GLY A 220 -18.21 -3.55 1.01
C GLY A 220 -17.34 -2.50 1.72
N GLN A 221 -16.59 -2.90 2.73
CA GLN A 221 -15.74 -2.02 3.54
C GLN A 221 -14.41 -2.73 3.89
N PRO A 222 -13.55 -2.98 2.91
CA PRO A 222 -12.25 -3.60 3.16
C PRO A 222 -11.33 -2.66 3.94
N ILE A 223 -10.36 -3.22 4.66
CA ILE A 223 -9.28 -2.44 5.27
C ILE A 223 -8.14 -2.32 4.26
N THR A 224 -7.72 -1.10 3.95
CA THR A 224 -6.66 -0.85 2.95
C THR A 224 -5.38 -0.43 3.66
N MET A 225 -4.25 -1.03 3.30
CA MET A 225 -2.90 -0.63 3.71
C MET A 225 -2.12 -0.29 2.44
N THR A 226 -1.71 0.98 2.29
CA THR A 226 -1.18 1.50 1.02
C THR A 226 -0.13 2.58 1.23
N ALA A 227 0.79 2.70 0.28
CA ALA A 227 1.71 3.83 0.22
C ALA A 227 0.96 5.16 0.02
N TYR A 228 1.32 6.18 0.80
CA TYR A 228 0.81 7.53 0.64
C TYR A 228 1.38 8.16 -0.63
N ASN A 229 0.53 8.70 -1.52
CA ASN A 229 0.95 9.40 -2.74
C ASN A 229 1.98 8.66 -3.61
N ARG A 230 1.96 7.31 -3.61
CA ARG A 230 2.95 6.46 -4.31
C ARG A 230 4.40 6.68 -3.85
N GLU A 231 4.59 7.20 -2.64
CA GLU A 231 5.89 7.23 -1.98
C GLU A 231 6.43 5.79 -1.84
N ARG A 232 7.75 5.59 -1.90
CA ARG A 232 8.34 4.26 -1.76
C ARG A 232 8.38 3.83 -0.29
N VAL A 233 7.63 2.78 0.03
CA VAL A 233 7.55 2.19 1.37
C VAL A 233 8.23 0.83 1.37
N VAL A 234 9.23 0.65 2.24
CA VAL A 234 9.91 -0.63 2.44
C VAL A 234 9.62 -1.13 3.85
N ILE A 235 9.09 -2.34 3.96
CA ILE A 235 8.98 -3.11 5.20
C ILE A 235 10.16 -4.07 5.21
N ASP A 236 11.09 -3.87 6.14
CA ASP A 236 12.32 -4.64 6.26
C ASP A 236 12.24 -5.57 7.47
N GLY A 237 12.15 -6.87 7.19
CA GLY A 237 11.98 -7.91 8.19
C GLY A 237 13.27 -8.34 8.89
N GLU A 238 14.43 -7.78 8.52
CA GLU A 238 15.75 -8.24 8.99
C GLU A 238 15.88 -8.30 10.53
N ASN A 239 15.13 -7.46 11.25
CA ASN A 239 15.14 -7.42 12.73
C ASN A 239 14.17 -8.41 13.40
N MET A 240 13.42 -9.21 12.64
CA MET A 240 12.44 -10.15 13.18
C MET A 240 13.07 -11.48 13.63
N PRO A 241 12.41 -12.24 14.52
CA PRO A 241 12.83 -13.59 14.84
C PRO A 241 12.87 -14.51 13.61
N TYR A 242 13.78 -15.48 13.63
CA TYR A 242 13.95 -16.48 12.57
C TYR A 242 14.28 -15.89 11.18
N THR A 243 15.03 -14.80 11.16
CA THR A 243 15.38 -14.05 9.95
C THR A 243 16.90 -13.85 9.81
N PRO A 244 17.60 -14.64 8.96
CA PRO A 244 17.17 -15.95 8.50
C PRO A 244 17.15 -16.98 9.64
N GLY A 245 16.31 -18.00 9.51
CA GLY A 245 16.30 -19.15 10.41
C GLY A 245 17.57 -20.00 10.28
N ALA A 246 17.92 -20.74 11.34
CA ALA A 246 19.01 -21.71 11.27
C ALA A 246 18.66 -22.88 10.32
N VAL A 247 19.66 -23.53 9.73
CA VAL A 247 19.48 -24.73 8.90
C VAL A 247 18.71 -25.80 9.67
N GLY A 248 17.65 -26.35 9.06
CA GLY A 248 16.76 -27.35 9.63
C GLY A 248 15.76 -26.83 10.67
N SER A 249 15.77 -25.53 10.98
CA SER A 249 14.82 -24.93 11.93
C SER A 249 13.42 -24.77 11.34
N SER A 250 12.41 -24.78 12.21
CA SER A 250 11.04 -24.39 11.90
C SER A 250 10.75 -22.98 12.41
N ILE A 251 9.86 -22.27 11.71
CA ILE A 251 9.35 -20.97 12.12
C ILE A 251 7.95 -21.18 12.72
N PRO A 252 7.71 -20.78 13.98
CA PRO A 252 6.36 -20.80 14.56
C PRO A 252 5.37 -20.10 13.65
N ARG A 253 4.19 -20.72 13.46
CA ARG A 253 3.19 -20.25 12.48
C ARG A 253 2.83 -18.78 12.64
N ALA A 254 2.59 -18.33 13.88
CA ALA A 254 2.26 -16.93 14.20
C ALA A 254 3.41 -15.94 13.93
N GLU A 255 4.65 -16.42 13.76
CA GLU A 255 5.85 -15.61 13.50
C GLU A 255 6.28 -15.66 12.02
N ARG A 256 5.53 -16.36 11.15
CA ARG A 256 5.79 -16.36 9.71
C ARG A 256 5.32 -15.06 9.07
N GLY A 257 6.08 -14.58 8.08
CA GLY A 257 5.79 -13.35 7.33
C GLY A 257 6.29 -12.10 8.01
N ALA A 258 6.94 -11.19 7.26
CA ALA A 258 7.10 -9.81 7.71
C ALA A 258 5.73 -9.13 7.85
N VAL A 259 4.80 -9.53 6.99
CA VAL A 259 3.36 -9.33 7.16
C VAL A 259 2.70 -10.69 7.34
N HIS A 260 2.04 -10.89 8.48
CA HIS A 260 1.23 -12.06 8.80
C HIS A 260 -0.25 -11.71 8.65
N ILE A 261 -1.02 -12.49 7.90
CA ILE A 261 -2.43 -12.20 7.62
C ILE A 261 -3.32 -13.42 7.86
N GLU A 262 -4.22 -13.30 8.83
CA GLU A 262 -5.34 -14.23 9.05
C GLU A 262 -6.69 -13.52 8.83
N GLY A 263 -6.66 -12.20 8.63
CA GLY A 263 -7.85 -11.39 8.41
C GLY A 263 -8.35 -11.43 6.96
N ASP A 264 -9.66 -11.27 6.82
CA ASP A 264 -10.35 -11.22 5.54
C ASP A 264 -10.50 -9.79 5.02
N HIS A 265 -10.68 -9.66 3.70
CA HIS A 265 -11.01 -8.40 3.03
C HIS A 265 -10.03 -7.25 3.31
N TRP A 266 -8.74 -7.56 3.35
CA TRP A 266 -7.66 -6.57 3.28
C TRP A 266 -7.32 -6.20 1.85
N ARG A 267 -6.76 -5.00 1.68
CA ARG A 267 -6.11 -4.56 0.45
C ARG A 267 -4.71 -4.06 0.77
N LEU A 268 -3.68 -4.76 0.34
CA LEU A 268 -2.28 -4.37 0.47
C LEU A 268 -1.81 -3.85 -0.89
N ILE A 269 -1.41 -2.57 -0.95
CA ILE A 269 -1.18 -1.90 -2.23
C ILE A 269 0.13 -1.13 -2.24
N GLY A 270 0.99 -1.38 -3.24
CA GLY A 270 2.15 -0.54 -3.52
C GLY A 270 3.23 -0.55 -2.43
N LEU A 271 3.40 -1.68 -1.75
CA LEU A 271 4.38 -1.86 -0.68
C LEU A 271 5.53 -2.76 -1.15
N GLU A 272 6.73 -2.49 -0.66
CA GLU A 272 7.89 -3.34 -0.83
C GLU A 272 8.20 -4.06 0.48
N ILE A 273 8.32 -5.38 0.45
CA ILE A 273 8.59 -6.23 1.60
C ILE A 273 9.88 -7.01 1.35
N VAL A 274 10.83 -6.86 2.26
CA VAL A 274 12.18 -7.41 2.12
C VAL A 274 12.65 -8.10 3.39
N HIS A 275 13.56 -9.05 3.23
CA HIS A 275 14.25 -9.72 4.34
C HIS A 275 13.32 -10.28 5.42
N GLY A 276 12.08 -10.62 5.08
CA GLY A 276 11.16 -11.24 6.03
C GLY A 276 11.45 -12.73 6.23
N PRO A 277 11.04 -13.33 7.36
CA PRO A 277 11.09 -14.79 7.54
C PRO A 277 10.19 -15.50 6.52
N TYR A 278 9.17 -14.80 6.01
CA TYR A 278 8.54 -14.88 4.69
C TYR A 278 8.27 -13.41 4.29
N GLY A 279 8.03 -13.07 3.02
CA GLY A 279 7.58 -11.71 2.72
C GLY A 279 6.19 -11.46 3.32
N ILE A 280 5.20 -12.15 2.78
CA ILE A 280 3.83 -12.20 3.30
C ILE A 280 3.47 -13.65 3.57
N PHE A 281 2.95 -13.95 4.75
CA PHE A 281 2.39 -15.26 5.08
C PHE A 281 0.91 -15.11 5.46
N GLY A 282 0.04 -15.74 4.70
CA GLY A 282 -1.41 -15.72 4.88
C GLY A 282 -1.96 -17.09 5.22
N LEU A 283 -2.98 -17.12 6.05
CA LEU A 283 -3.53 -18.34 6.58
C LEU A 283 -5.02 -18.22 6.83
N ASP A 284 -5.78 -19.16 6.27
CA ASP A 284 -7.25 -19.17 6.38
C ASP A 284 -7.86 -17.80 6.00
N ALA A 285 -7.20 -17.09 5.08
CA ALA A 285 -7.41 -15.68 4.82
C ALA A 285 -8.08 -15.52 3.46
N SER A 286 -9.21 -14.80 3.42
CA SER A 286 -10.09 -14.80 2.26
C SER A 286 -10.50 -13.41 1.78
N GLY A 287 -10.75 -13.30 0.48
CA GLY A 287 -11.22 -12.07 -0.15
C GLY A 287 -10.23 -10.90 -0.07
N ASN A 288 -8.93 -11.19 0.07
CA ASN A 288 -7.88 -10.17 0.16
C ASN A 288 -7.38 -9.76 -1.23
N VAL A 289 -6.83 -8.55 -1.33
CA VAL A 289 -6.20 -8.03 -2.55
C VAL A 289 -4.75 -7.65 -2.25
N PHE A 290 -3.82 -8.21 -3.00
CA PHE A 290 -2.40 -7.90 -2.99
C PHE A 290 -2.04 -7.27 -4.33
N ASP A 291 -1.99 -5.94 -4.40
CA ASP A 291 -1.85 -5.18 -5.67
C ASP A 291 -0.53 -4.40 -5.74
N ARG A 292 0.22 -4.57 -6.83
CA ARG A 292 1.49 -3.84 -7.10
C ARG A 292 2.47 -3.93 -5.93
N LEU A 293 2.54 -5.10 -5.31
CA LEU A 293 3.52 -5.38 -4.27
C LEU A 293 4.86 -5.75 -4.89
N VAL A 294 5.93 -5.51 -4.13
CA VAL A 294 7.25 -6.05 -4.40
C VAL A 294 7.65 -6.90 -3.19
N THR A 295 7.86 -8.21 -3.38
CA THR A 295 8.34 -9.11 -2.32
C THR A 295 9.68 -9.67 -2.73
N ARG A 296 10.77 -9.13 -2.16
CA ARG A 296 12.11 -9.49 -2.62
C ARG A 296 13.08 -9.81 -1.51
N ASP A 297 14.05 -10.65 -1.81
CA ASP A 297 15.16 -10.98 -0.91
C ASP A 297 14.69 -11.46 0.46
N ASN A 298 13.48 -12.03 0.56
CA ASN A 298 12.98 -12.62 1.79
C ASN A 298 13.67 -13.96 2.05
N TYR A 299 13.72 -14.37 3.31
CA TYR A 299 14.38 -15.60 3.75
C TYR A 299 13.48 -16.85 3.68
N GLU A 300 12.40 -16.73 2.90
CA GLU A 300 11.45 -17.78 2.49
C GLU A 300 10.58 -17.20 1.36
N SER A 301 9.49 -17.86 0.97
CA SER A 301 8.63 -17.43 -0.14
C SER A 301 8.17 -15.96 -0.02
N GLY A 302 8.10 -15.27 -1.17
CA GLY A 302 7.75 -13.83 -1.21
C GLY A 302 6.30 -13.55 -0.77
N LEU A 303 5.35 -14.32 -1.27
CA LEU A 303 3.95 -14.30 -0.82
C LEU A 303 3.44 -15.74 -0.71
N HIS A 304 3.06 -16.16 0.48
CA HIS A 304 2.62 -17.51 0.79
C HIS A 304 1.20 -17.51 1.38
N LEU A 305 0.25 -18.24 0.79
CA LEU A 305 -1.09 -18.49 1.34
C LEU A 305 -1.27 -19.98 1.67
N GLN A 306 -1.84 -20.28 2.84
CA GLN A 306 -2.16 -21.64 3.31
C GLN A 306 -3.58 -21.75 3.88
N GLY A 307 -3.97 -22.97 4.27
CA GLY A 307 -5.24 -23.21 4.94
C GLY A 307 -6.44 -22.99 4.02
N ALA A 308 -7.61 -22.67 4.58
CA ALA A 308 -8.85 -22.40 3.87
C ALA A 308 -8.88 -20.97 3.26
N SER A 309 -7.87 -20.64 2.46
CA SER A 309 -7.72 -19.32 1.84
C SER A 309 -8.46 -19.26 0.50
N SER A 310 -9.51 -18.44 0.38
CA SER A 310 -10.32 -18.33 -0.85
C SER A 310 -10.46 -16.91 -1.36
N ASP A 311 -10.79 -16.76 -2.65
CA ASP A 311 -11.14 -15.47 -3.27
C ASP A 311 -10.07 -14.37 -3.15
N ASN A 312 -8.80 -14.75 -2.96
CA ASN A 312 -7.70 -13.79 -2.90
C ASN A 312 -7.24 -13.38 -4.30
N GLN A 313 -6.89 -12.11 -4.47
CA GLN A 313 -6.39 -11.56 -5.74
C GLN A 313 -4.97 -11.05 -5.57
N ILE A 314 -4.02 -11.71 -6.24
CA ILE A 314 -2.62 -11.29 -6.33
C ILE A 314 -2.41 -10.65 -7.70
N ILE A 315 -2.28 -9.33 -7.73
CA ILE A 315 -2.33 -8.53 -8.95
C ILE A 315 -1.05 -7.71 -9.09
N ASN A 316 -0.40 -7.80 -10.25
CA ASN A 316 0.78 -7.00 -10.59
C ASN A 316 1.94 -7.13 -9.58
N LEU A 317 2.10 -8.31 -8.99
CA LEU A 317 3.18 -8.63 -8.04
C LEU A 317 4.54 -8.77 -8.74
N ASP A 318 5.57 -8.18 -8.17
CA ASP A 318 6.96 -8.54 -8.45
C ASP A 318 7.54 -9.32 -7.26
N SER A 319 7.90 -10.59 -7.47
CA SER A 319 8.48 -11.43 -6.42
C SER A 319 9.79 -12.06 -6.85
N TYR A 320 10.88 -11.72 -6.16
CA TYR A 320 12.20 -12.11 -6.64
C TYR A 320 13.32 -12.19 -5.61
N GLY A 321 14.34 -12.98 -5.91
CA GLY A 321 15.52 -13.08 -5.04
C GLY A 321 15.23 -13.72 -3.67
N ASN A 322 14.01 -14.24 -3.48
CA ASN A 322 13.60 -14.92 -2.27
C ASN A 322 14.36 -16.26 -2.17
N ARG A 323 14.78 -16.60 -0.96
CA ARG A 323 15.65 -17.73 -0.68
C ARG A 323 15.42 -18.24 0.72
N ASP A 324 15.60 -19.53 0.97
CA ASP A 324 15.44 -20.11 2.30
C ASP A 324 16.73 -20.78 2.77
N PRO A 325 17.69 -20.03 3.36
CA PRO A 325 18.92 -20.63 3.90
C PRO A 325 18.64 -21.75 4.91
N ARG A 326 17.49 -21.68 5.60
CA ARG A 326 17.05 -22.67 6.58
C ARG A 326 16.73 -24.05 6.00
N LYS A 327 16.35 -24.15 4.71
CA LYS A 327 16.09 -25.42 4.02
C LYS A 327 16.88 -25.50 2.71
N ASN A 328 18.03 -24.85 2.67
CA ASN A 328 18.99 -24.98 1.57
C ASN A 328 18.42 -24.58 0.19
N GLY A 329 17.40 -23.73 0.15
CA GLY A 329 16.82 -23.21 -1.09
C GLY A 329 15.62 -23.98 -1.64
N GLU A 330 15.14 -25.01 -0.94
CA GLU A 330 14.05 -25.94 -1.33
C GLU A 330 12.64 -25.43 -0.93
N SER A 331 12.44 -24.14 -0.67
CA SER A 331 11.11 -23.67 -0.26
C SER A 331 10.73 -22.25 -0.67
N ALA A 332 11.70 -21.39 -0.95
CA ALA A 332 11.41 -19.99 -1.18
C ALA A 332 10.99 -19.73 -2.63
N ASP A 333 9.68 -19.73 -2.84
CA ASP A 333 9.08 -19.36 -4.12
C ASP A 333 8.86 -17.86 -4.29
N GLY A 334 8.59 -17.44 -5.52
CA GLY A 334 7.99 -16.14 -5.77
C GLY A 334 6.60 -16.03 -5.15
N VAL A 335 5.71 -16.95 -5.48
CA VAL A 335 4.36 -17.09 -4.91
C VAL A 335 4.08 -18.55 -4.55
N ALA A 336 3.62 -18.76 -3.33
CA ALA A 336 3.19 -20.06 -2.82
C ALA A 336 1.70 -19.99 -2.45
N ILE A 337 0.86 -20.84 -3.03
CA ILE A 337 -0.49 -21.10 -2.52
C ILE A 337 -0.56 -22.60 -2.28
N LYS A 338 -0.10 -23.02 -1.10
CA LYS A 338 0.24 -24.41 -0.77
C LYS A 338 -0.54 -24.88 0.45
N GLU A 339 -0.53 -26.19 0.71
CA GLU A 339 -0.91 -26.77 2.01
C GLU A 339 -2.27 -26.24 2.54
N GLY A 340 -3.35 -26.49 1.80
CA GLY A 340 -4.62 -25.86 2.12
C GLY A 340 -5.74 -26.17 1.15
N SER A 341 -6.81 -25.38 1.21
CA SER A 341 -7.97 -25.47 0.33
C SER A 341 -8.56 -24.07 0.10
N GLY A 342 -9.54 -23.95 -0.79
CA GLY A 342 -10.20 -22.69 -1.07
C GLY A 342 -10.17 -22.34 -2.55
N GLY A 343 -11.33 -22.00 -3.11
CA GLY A 343 -11.48 -21.65 -4.52
C GLY A 343 -11.34 -20.15 -4.77
N GLY A 344 -11.38 -19.76 -6.04
CA GLY A 344 -11.50 -18.34 -6.44
C GLY A 344 -10.22 -17.52 -6.32
N ASN A 345 -9.10 -18.11 -5.91
CA ASN A 345 -7.82 -17.43 -5.87
C ASN A 345 -7.32 -17.13 -7.30
N VAL A 346 -6.87 -15.89 -7.53
CA VAL A 346 -6.40 -15.41 -8.83
C VAL A 346 -5.02 -14.76 -8.70
N ILE A 347 -4.11 -15.14 -9.58
CA ILE A 347 -2.80 -14.50 -9.78
C ILE A 347 -2.79 -13.88 -11.18
N ARG A 348 -2.60 -12.57 -11.29
CA ARG A 348 -2.60 -11.87 -12.57
C ARG A 348 -1.49 -10.84 -12.68
N GLY A 349 -0.76 -10.82 -13.79
CA GLY A 349 0.28 -9.80 -14.01
C GLY A 349 1.52 -9.99 -13.14
N ALA A 350 1.74 -11.18 -12.57
CA ALA A 350 2.86 -11.44 -11.68
C ALA A 350 4.16 -11.63 -12.47
N ARG A 351 5.27 -11.16 -11.89
CA ARG A 351 6.63 -11.43 -12.37
C ARG A 351 7.41 -12.10 -11.26
N LEU A 352 7.90 -13.31 -11.52
CA LEU A 352 8.42 -14.23 -10.50
C LEU A 352 9.81 -14.70 -10.92
N TRP A 353 10.88 -14.17 -10.31
CA TRP A 353 12.21 -14.44 -10.83
C TRP A 353 13.32 -14.59 -9.82
N ASN A 354 14.33 -15.37 -10.20
CA ASN A 354 15.51 -15.60 -9.39
C ASN A 354 15.17 -16.01 -7.94
N ASN A 355 14.05 -16.70 -7.74
CA ASN A 355 13.74 -17.33 -6.45
C ASN A 355 14.53 -18.64 -6.34
N SER A 356 14.86 -19.05 -5.12
CA SER A 356 15.71 -20.22 -4.91
C SER A 356 15.00 -21.51 -5.28
N ASP A 357 13.69 -21.59 -5.09
CA ASP A 357 12.91 -22.76 -5.41
C ASP A 357 12.17 -22.53 -6.74
N ASP A 358 10.87 -22.26 -6.70
CA ASP A 358 10.08 -22.02 -7.90
C ASP A 358 9.67 -20.55 -8.10
N GLY A 359 9.25 -20.23 -9.32
CA GLY A 359 8.53 -18.98 -9.56
C GLY A 359 7.20 -18.98 -8.80
N LEU A 360 6.42 -20.05 -9.00
CA LEU A 360 5.11 -20.28 -8.40
C LEU A 360 4.97 -21.74 -8.01
N ASP A 361 4.37 -22.01 -6.84
CA ASP A 361 4.09 -23.38 -6.40
C ASP A 361 2.73 -23.52 -5.68
N PHE A 362 1.97 -24.56 -6.08
CA PHE A 362 0.67 -24.97 -5.56
C PHE A 362 0.66 -26.31 -4.80
N TRP A 363 1.83 -26.78 -4.35
CA TRP A 363 2.00 -28.04 -3.62
C TRP A 363 0.97 -28.24 -2.50
N MET A 364 0.28 -29.39 -2.54
CA MET A 364 -0.78 -29.79 -1.61
C MET A 364 -1.98 -28.84 -1.45
N PHE A 365 -2.21 -27.91 -2.38
CA PHE A 365 -3.38 -27.05 -2.33
C PHE A 365 -4.58 -27.67 -3.04
N LEU A 366 -5.69 -27.83 -2.33
CA LEU A 366 -6.87 -28.60 -2.77
C LEU A 366 -7.85 -27.77 -3.62
N GLY A 367 -7.62 -26.46 -3.76
CA GLY A 367 -8.49 -25.55 -4.48
C GLY A 367 -7.91 -25.10 -5.82
N ALA A 368 -8.74 -25.03 -6.86
CA ALA A 368 -8.29 -24.53 -8.16
C ALA A 368 -7.89 -23.05 -8.08
N VAL A 369 -6.72 -22.74 -8.63
CA VAL A 369 -6.15 -21.38 -8.74
C VAL A 369 -6.08 -20.99 -10.21
N THR A 370 -6.41 -19.74 -10.52
CA THR A 370 -6.29 -19.17 -11.87
C THR A 370 -5.08 -18.24 -11.97
N VAL A 371 -4.18 -18.52 -12.92
CA VAL A 371 -2.99 -17.72 -13.23
C VAL A 371 -3.17 -17.11 -14.63
N GLU A 372 -3.02 -15.81 -14.75
CA GLU A 372 -3.22 -15.08 -16.00
C GLU A 372 -2.09 -14.09 -16.25
N SER A 373 -1.62 -14.00 -17.50
CA SER A 373 -0.71 -12.94 -17.93
C SER A 373 0.46 -12.76 -16.95
N SER A 374 1.15 -13.85 -16.62
CA SER A 374 2.24 -13.85 -15.64
C SER A 374 3.52 -14.39 -16.25
N VAL A 375 4.66 -14.05 -15.65
CA VAL A 375 5.99 -14.38 -16.19
C VAL A 375 6.86 -14.94 -15.08
N ALA A 376 7.46 -16.11 -15.29
CA ALA A 376 8.39 -16.74 -14.37
C ALA A 376 9.75 -17.01 -15.04
N TRP A 377 10.86 -16.57 -14.44
CA TRP A 377 12.18 -16.83 -15.04
C TRP A 377 13.34 -16.94 -14.06
N GLY A 378 14.36 -17.70 -14.44
CA GLY A 378 15.59 -17.78 -13.65
C GLY A 378 15.41 -18.44 -12.28
N ASN A 379 14.30 -19.13 -11.99
CA ASN A 379 14.10 -19.77 -10.69
C ASN A 379 14.94 -21.05 -10.58
N GLY A 380 15.32 -21.45 -9.36
CA GLY A 380 16.06 -22.70 -9.12
C GLY A 380 17.58 -22.65 -9.24
N PHE A 381 18.18 -21.46 -9.26
CA PHE A 381 19.65 -21.36 -9.23
C PHE A 381 20.16 -20.86 -7.90
N ASN A 382 21.21 -21.52 -7.40
CA ASN A 382 21.94 -21.12 -6.22
C ASN A 382 22.75 -19.83 -6.45
N ARG A 383 22.12 -18.67 -6.24
CA ARG A 383 22.76 -17.35 -6.38
C ARG A 383 23.41 -16.85 -5.10
N TRP A 384 23.20 -17.55 -3.99
CA TRP A 384 23.59 -17.10 -2.65
C TRP A 384 24.64 -18.00 -2.00
N ASN A 385 25.18 -18.96 -2.74
CA ASN A 385 26.13 -19.96 -2.26
C ASN A 385 25.60 -20.74 -1.04
N LEU A 386 24.31 -21.09 -1.07
CA LEU A 386 23.71 -21.92 -0.02
C LEU A 386 24.37 -23.31 -0.06
N PRO A 387 24.89 -23.83 1.06
CA PRO A 387 25.49 -25.16 1.10
C PRO A 387 24.41 -26.22 0.90
N GLY A 388 24.72 -27.31 0.19
CA GLY A 388 23.78 -28.41 -0.02
C GLY A 388 22.49 -28.00 -0.72
N TYR A 389 22.58 -27.08 -1.68
CA TYR A 389 21.42 -26.49 -2.35
C TYR A 389 20.53 -27.51 -3.04
N THR A 390 19.22 -27.39 -2.82
CA THR A 390 18.19 -28.36 -3.26
C THR A 390 16.94 -27.69 -3.84
N GLY A 391 17.03 -26.44 -4.32
CA GLY A 391 15.88 -25.81 -5.00
C GLY A 391 15.47 -26.56 -6.27
N ASP A 392 14.17 -26.70 -6.49
CA ASP A 392 13.59 -27.51 -7.57
C ASP A 392 13.64 -26.79 -8.92
N GLY A 393 13.34 -25.49 -8.95
CA GLY A 393 13.65 -24.66 -10.10
C GLY A 393 12.66 -24.63 -11.24
N ASN A 394 11.37 -24.65 -10.92
CA ASN A 394 10.30 -24.58 -11.90
C ASN A 394 9.81 -23.14 -12.10
N GLY A 395 9.30 -22.84 -13.29
CA GLY A 395 8.59 -21.59 -13.55
C GLY A 395 7.23 -21.57 -12.86
N PHE A 396 6.37 -22.52 -13.23
CA PHE A 396 5.02 -22.70 -12.67
C PHE A 396 4.84 -24.17 -12.25
N LYS A 397 4.95 -24.44 -10.94
CA LYS A 397 4.67 -25.75 -10.33
C LYS A 397 3.20 -25.81 -9.90
N LEU A 398 2.41 -26.66 -10.56
CA LEU A 398 0.95 -26.63 -10.49
C LEU A 398 0.34 -27.75 -9.64
N GLY A 399 1.06 -28.22 -8.62
CA GLY A 399 0.55 -29.15 -7.62
C GLY A 399 1.65 -30.03 -7.01
N GLY A 400 1.32 -31.30 -6.77
CA GLY A 400 2.16 -32.27 -6.08
C GLY A 400 1.75 -32.51 -4.63
N GLY A 401 2.23 -33.60 -4.06
CA GLY A 401 1.98 -34.01 -2.67
C GLY A 401 2.20 -35.50 -2.45
N ASP A 402 1.77 -36.01 -1.29
CA ASP A 402 1.64 -37.44 -1.05
C ASP A 402 0.43 -37.72 -0.12
N PRO A 403 -0.71 -38.24 -0.65
CA PRO A 403 -0.99 -38.47 -2.06
C PRO A 403 -1.17 -37.15 -2.84
N ASP A 404 -0.93 -37.18 -4.15
CA ASP A 404 -1.11 -36.01 -5.02
C ASP A 404 -2.59 -35.57 -5.13
N PRO A 405 -2.92 -34.31 -4.83
CA PRO A 405 -4.27 -33.80 -5.01
C PRO A 405 -4.64 -33.62 -6.48
N ALA A 406 -5.80 -34.15 -6.89
CA ALA A 406 -6.35 -33.93 -8.22
C ALA A 406 -7.03 -32.56 -8.31
N VAL A 407 -6.32 -31.53 -8.78
CA VAL A 407 -6.83 -30.15 -8.82
C VAL A 407 -6.70 -29.51 -10.19
N ALA A 408 -7.80 -28.97 -10.69
CA ALA A 408 -7.90 -28.37 -12.02
C ALA A 408 -7.45 -26.90 -12.03
N HIS A 409 -6.16 -26.63 -11.77
CA HIS A 409 -5.61 -25.29 -11.91
C HIS A 409 -5.67 -24.80 -13.37
N VAL A 410 -5.66 -23.48 -13.54
CA VAL A 410 -5.76 -22.85 -14.85
C VAL A 410 -4.63 -21.85 -15.02
N VAL A 411 -3.85 -21.99 -16.09
CA VAL A 411 -2.80 -21.05 -16.48
C VAL A 411 -3.10 -20.53 -17.88
N ARG A 412 -3.17 -19.21 -18.02
CA ARG A 412 -3.41 -18.57 -19.33
C ARG A 412 -2.37 -17.51 -19.63
N ASN A 413 -2.00 -17.43 -20.90
CA ASN A 413 -1.26 -16.29 -21.45
C ASN A 413 0.04 -15.97 -20.67
N SER A 414 0.77 -17.00 -20.23
CA SER A 414 1.91 -16.84 -19.31
C SER A 414 3.22 -17.33 -19.94
N ILE A 415 4.35 -16.78 -19.49
CA ILE A 415 5.68 -17.08 -20.02
C ILE A 415 6.55 -17.70 -18.92
N ALA A 416 7.23 -18.81 -19.22
CA ALA A 416 8.28 -19.39 -18.39
C ALA A 416 9.58 -19.49 -19.19
N TYR A 417 10.67 -18.89 -18.71
CA TYR A 417 11.96 -19.00 -19.40
C TYR A 417 13.16 -19.05 -18.47
N ASP A 418 14.24 -19.69 -18.90
CA ASP A 418 15.49 -19.79 -18.14
C ASP A 418 15.33 -20.32 -16.70
N ASN A 419 14.28 -21.08 -16.39
CA ASN A 419 14.19 -21.76 -15.10
C ASN A 419 15.14 -22.97 -15.10
N ALA A 420 15.64 -23.37 -13.93
CA ALA A 420 16.65 -24.42 -13.83
C ALA A 420 16.13 -25.79 -14.29
N VAL A 421 14.83 -26.06 -14.09
CA VAL A 421 14.16 -27.30 -14.47
C VAL A 421 12.98 -26.97 -15.39
N ASP A 422 11.73 -27.03 -14.94
CA ASP A 422 10.60 -26.95 -15.88
C ASP A 422 10.08 -25.53 -16.11
N GLY A 423 9.47 -25.31 -17.27
CA GLY A 423 8.71 -24.10 -17.55
C GLY A 423 7.35 -24.13 -16.82
N PHE A 424 6.52 -25.09 -17.20
CA PHE A 424 5.22 -25.40 -16.59
C PHE A 424 5.22 -26.88 -16.24
N THR A 425 4.87 -27.23 -15.00
CA THR A 425 4.83 -28.63 -14.56
C THR A 425 3.56 -28.91 -13.76
N ASP A 426 2.89 -30.05 -14.03
CA ASP A 426 1.81 -30.56 -13.18
C ASP A 426 2.33 -31.10 -11.85
N ASN A 427 3.62 -31.42 -11.77
CA ASN A 427 4.32 -31.88 -10.58
C ASN A 427 3.59 -33.04 -9.87
N GLY A 428 3.09 -34.01 -10.65
CA GLY A 428 2.36 -35.16 -10.13
C GLY A 428 0.86 -34.92 -9.90
N ASN A 429 0.33 -33.70 -10.06
CA ASN A 429 -1.10 -33.42 -9.92
C ASN A 429 -1.93 -34.17 -10.99
N PRO A 430 -2.75 -35.17 -10.62
CA PRO A 430 -3.50 -35.96 -11.59
C PRO A 430 -4.79 -35.27 -12.08
N GLY A 431 -5.01 -34.02 -11.68
CA GLY A 431 -6.17 -33.22 -12.04
C GLY A 431 -6.28 -32.93 -13.54
N ARG A 432 -7.39 -32.29 -13.92
CA ARG A 432 -7.61 -31.82 -15.29
C ARG A 432 -7.22 -30.35 -15.39
N LEU A 433 -5.91 -30.06 -15.41
CA LEU A 433 -5.41 -28.70 -15.52
C LEU A 433 -5.73 -28.11 -16.90
N VAL A 434 -5.69 -26.78 -17.01
CA VAL A 434 -5.83 -26.08 -18.29
C VAL A 434 -4.65 -25.13 -18.46
N THR A 435 -3.92 -25.30 -19.56
CA THR A 435 -2.86 -24.36 -19.96
C THR A 435 -3.13 -23.88 -21.38
N ASP A 436 -3.48 -22.60 -21.49
CA ASP A 436 -3.81 -21.96 -22.76
C ASP A 436 -2.84 -20.81 -23.05
N ARG A 437 -2.28 -20.78 -24.27
CA ARG A 437 -1.40 -19.71 -24.73
C ARG A 437 -0.21 -19.47 -23.80
N GLY A 438 0.38 -20.53 -23.25
CA GLY A 438 1.65 -20.49 -22.54
C GLY A 438 2.85 -20.39 -23.48
N THR A 439 3.97 -19.83 -23.03
CA THR A 439 5.25 -19.89 -23.75
C THR A 439 6.37 -20.34 -22.83
N ALA A 440 7.02 -21.45 -23.17
CA ALA A 440 8.18 -21.98 -22.47
C ALA A 440 9.43 -21.83 -23.34
N TRP A 441 10.47 -21.14 -22.84
CA TRP A 441 11.70 -20.90 -23.59
C TRP A 441 12.95 -21.15 -22.76
N ARG A 442 13.84 -22.03 -23.25
CA ARG A 442 15.18 -22.24 -22.68
C ARG A 442 15.18 -22.59 -21.17
N ASN A 443 14.15 -23.30 -20.71
CA ASN A 443 14.18 -23.92 -19.38
C ASN A 443 15.12 -25.13 -19.41
N GLY A 444 15.80 -25.39 -18.30
CA GLY A 444 16.82 -26.42 -18.19
C GLY A 444 16.28 -27.85 -18.31
N GLY A 445 14.99 -28.05 -18.04
CA GLY A 445 14.22 -29.29 -18.16
C GLY A 445 13.12 -29.20 -19.23
N THR A 446 11.89 -29.57 -18.87
CA THR A 446 10.76 -29.66 -19.78
C THR A 446 10.04 -28.32 -19.91
N GLY A 447 9.72 -27.90 -21.14
CA GLY A 447 8.95 -26.68 -21.36
C GLY A 447 7.54 -26.76 -20.76
N PHE A 448 6.84 -27.87 -21.04
CA PHE A 448 5.52 -28.20 -20.49
C PHE A 448 5.51 -29.66 -20.05
N ASP A 449 5.70 -29.91 -18.76
CA ASP A 449 5.58 -31.24 -18.15
C ASP A 449 4.16 -31.44 -17.62
N TYR A 450 3.41 -32.31 -18.28
CA TYR A 450 2.06 -32.70 -17.89
C TYR A 450 1.93 -34.23 -17.94
N ALA A 451 3.01 -34.94 -17.60
CA ALA A 451 3.11 -36.38 -17.76
C ALA A 451 2.13 -37.15 -16.88
N ASP A 452 1.77 -36.58 -15.72
CA ASP A 452 0.99 -37.24 -14.67
C ASP A 452 -0.49 -36.83 -14.64
N SER A 453 -0.89 -35.92 -15.54
CA SER A 453 -2.24 -35.36 -15.61
C SER A 453 -3.02 -35.71 -16.88
N VAL A 454 -4.33 -35.42 -16.85
CA VAL A 454 -5.25 -35.52 -18.01
C VAL A 454 -5.73 -34.13 -18.44
N SER A 455 -4.79 -33.25 -18.69
CA SER A 455 -5.00 -31.80 -18.84
C SER A 455 -5.51 -31.38 -20.23
N VAL A 456 -5.80 -30.10 -20.38
CA VAL A 456 -6.11 -29.45 -21.66
C VAL A 456 -5.04 -28.42 -21.98
N LEU A 457 -4.26 -28.68 -23.02
CA LEU A 457 -3.16 -27.83 -23.45
C LEU A 457 -3.50 -27.24 -24.82
N THR A 458 -3.70 -25.92 -24.90
CA THR A 458 -4.08 -25.25 -26.16
C THR A 458 -3.17 -24.09 -26.50
N LYS A 459 -2.79 -24.00 -27.79
CA LYS A 459 -2.04 -22.86 -28.33
C LYS A 459 -0.74 -22.54 -27.56
N ASN A 460 -0.08 -23.54 -26.98
CA ASN A 460 1.17 -23.36 -26.23
C ASN A 460 2.39 -23.39 -27.14
N LEU A 461 3.38 -22.55 -26.83
CA LEU A 461 4.62 -22.42 -27.60
C LEU A 461 5.81 -22.89 -26.75
N SER A 462 6.51 -23.93 -27.19
CA SER A 462 7.70 -24.45 -26.53
C SER A 462 8.89 -24.36 -27.48
N VAL A 463 9.98 -23.72 -27.05
CA VAL A 463 11.17 -23.52 -27.87
C VAL A 463 12.43 -23.68 -27.03
N ALA A 464 13.38 -24.49 -27.50
CA ALA A 464 14.73 -24.60 -26.96
C ALA A 464 14.84 -25.01 -25.46
N ASN A 465 13.79 -25.62 -24.89
CA ASN A 465 13.88 -26.33 -23.61
C ASN A 465 14.63 -27.67 -23.79
N GLN A 466 15.14 -28.30 -22.73
CA GLN A 466 15.78 -29.62 -22.84
C GLN A 466 14.81 -30.65 -23.44
N THR A 467 13.59 -30.68 -22.90
CA THR A 467 12.44 -31.39 -23.48
C THR A 467 11.37 -30.37 -23.86
N GLN A 468 10.85 -30.39 -25.09
CA GLN A 468 9.88 -29.36 -25.48
C GLN A 468 8.54 -29.51 -24.72
N ALA A 469 8.01 -30.73 -24.66
CA ALA A 469 6.78 -31.02 -23.93
C ALA A 469 6.72 -32.51 -23.60
N ALA A 470 6.12 -32.82 -22.45
CA ALA A 470 5.73 -34.15 -22.02
C ALA A 470 4.22 -34.12 -21.66
N PRO A 471 3.31 -34.12 -22.65
CA PRO A 471 1.88 -33.88 -22.39
C PRO A 471 1.15 -35.05 -21.71
N GLY A 472 1.79 -36.20 -21.49
CA GLY A 472 1.17 -37.37 -20.89
C GLY A 472 -0.11 -37.80 -21.63
N SER A 473 -1.19 -37.99 -20.86
CA SER A 473 -2.53 -38.31 -21.39
C SER A 473 -3.39 -37.07 -21.66
N SER A 474 -2.77 -35.88 -21.67
CA SER A 474 -3.48 -34.61 -21.89
C SER A 474 -4.00 -34.48 -23.32
N SER A 475 -5.04 -33.66 -23.47
CA SER A 475 -5.71 -33.34 -24.72
C SER A 475 -5.50 -31.88 -25.12
N GLY A 476 -5.98 -31.49 -26.30
CA GLY A 476 -5.92 -30.11 -26.80
C GLY A 476 -5.34 -30.03 -28.21
N SER A 477 -5.09 -28.82 -28.68
CA SER A 477 -4.56 -28.61 -30.04
C SER A 477 -3.95 -27.22 -30.22
N GLY A 478 -3.24 -27.06 -31.35
CA GLY A 478 -2.61 -25.80 -31.74
C GLY A 478 -1.34 -25.50 -30.96
N ASN A 479 -0.81 -26.46 -30.20
CA ASN A 479 0.47 -26.32 -29.55
C ASN A 479 1.61 -26.50 -30.57
N SER A 480 2.75 -25.90 -30.29
CA SER A 480 3.96 -26.00 -31.11
C SER A 480 4.38 -27.45 -31.41
N TRP A 481 4.18 -28.38 -30.48
CA TRP A 481 4.49 -29.81 -30.66
C TRP A 481 3.42 -30.57 -31.45
N ASP A 482 2.19 -30.07 -31.53
CA ASP A 482 1.14 -30.64 -32.40
C ASP A 482 1.37 -30.24 -33.85
N LEU A 483 1.76 -28.97 -34.04
CA LEU A 483 1.93 -28.35 -35.36
C LEU A 483 3.25 -28.77 -36.02
N GLY A 484 4.25 -29.17 -35.23
CA GLY A 484 5.57 -29.54 -35.70
C GLY A 484 6.36 -28.36 -36.30
N GLY A 485 7.54 -28.65 -36.84
CA GLY A 485 8.42 -27.66 -37.45
C GLY A 485 9.36 -26.97 -36.45
N THR A 486 10.06 -25.94 -36.94
CA THR A 486 11.01 -25.13 -36.15
C THR A 486 10.40 -23.78 -35.85
N TRP A 487 10.43 -23.40 -34.57
CA TRP A 487 9.88 -22.14 -34.08
C TRP A 487 11.00 -21.15 -33.80
N THR A 488 10.83 -19.91 -34.27
CA THR A 488 11.74 -18.79 -34.00
C THR A 488 10.94 -17.58 -33.53
N PHE A 489 11.60 -16.67 -32.83
CA PHE A 489 10.94 -15.50 -32.23
C PHE A 489 11.20 -14.22 -33.02
N THR A 490 10.22 -13.32 -33.03
CA THR A 490 10.37 -11.94 -33.51
C THR A 490 11.39 -11.17 -32.67
N SER A 491 11.38 -11.39 -31.36
CA SER A 491 12.36 -10.82 -30.43
C SER A 491 12.61 -11.78 -29.26
N THR A 492 13.87 -11.86 -28.84
CA THR A 492 14.33 -12.50 -27.61
C THR A 492 14.82 -11.48 -26.57
N ASP A 493 14.63 -10.18 -26.82
CA ASP A 493 14.94 -9.13 -25.85
C ASP A 493 13.84 -9.03 -24.79
N ALA A 494 14.18 -9.37 -23.56
CA ALA A 494 13.28 -9.35 -22.41
C ALA A 494 13.16 -7.97 -21.74
N SER A 495 13.88 -6.94 -22.21
CA SER A 495 13.97 -5.62 -21.57
C SER A 495 12.61 -4.96 -21.30
N THR A 496 11.66 -5.08 -22.23
CA THR A 496 10.30 -4.53 -22.05
C THR A 496 9.52 -5.25 -20.95
N ILE A 497 9.66 -6.57 -20.83
CA ILE A 497 8.91 -7.38 -19.85
C ILE A 497 9.52 -7.24 -18.44
N THR A 498 10.85 -7.17 -18.38
CA THR A 498 11.63 -7.09 -17.11
C THR A 498 11.84 -5.65 -16.63
N GLY A 499 11.59 -4.65 -17.49
CA GLY A 499 11.72 -3.24 -17.17
C GLY A 499 10.59 -2.68 -16.29
N PRO A 500 10.41 -1.35 -16.26
CA PRO A 500 9.33 -0.73 -15.50
C PRO A 500 7.94 -1.23 -15.95
N ARG A 501 7.05 -1.43 -14.97
CA ARG A 501 5.62 -1.67 -15.23
C ARG A 501 4.98 -0.42 -15.87
N THR A 502 3.86 -0.62 -16.55
CA THR A 502 3.00 0.49 -17.01
C THR A 502 2.42 1.27 -15.82
N ALA A 503 1.80 2.43 -16.09
CA ALA A 503 1.23 3.29 -15.04
C ALA A 503 0.08 2.63 -14.24
N ASP A 504 -0.65 1.68 -14.84
CA ASP A 504 -1.69 0.88 -14.18
C ASP A 504 -1.13 -0.36 -13.45
N GLY A 505 0.18 -0.59 -13.55
CA GLY A 505 0.88 -1.71 -12.92
C GLY A 505 1.00 -2.96 -13.79
N SER A 506 0.36 -3.02 -14.95
CA SER A 506 0.45 -4.18 -15.84
C SER A 506 1.84 -4.38 -16.45
N ILE A 507 2.10 -5.59 -16.93
CA ILE A 507 3.30 -5.91 -17.71
C ILE A 507 3.14 -5.24 -19.09
N PRO A 508 4.11 -4.44 -19.57
CA PRO A 508 3.98 -3.74 -20.84
C PRO A 508 3.85 -4.70 -22.03
N SER A 509 3.10 -4.27 -23.05
CA SER A 509 2.98 -5.04 -24.29
C SER A 509 4.32 -5.15 -25.01
N SER A 510 4.61 -6.34 -25.54
CA SER A 510 5.90 -6.65 -26.13
C SER A 510 5.83 -7.66 -27.26
N ALA A 511 6.81 -7.58 -28.17
CA ALA A 511 7.10 -8.60 -29.18
C ALA A 511 7.96 -9.77 -28.65
N PHE A 512 8.40 -9.70 -27.39
CA PHE A 512 9.17 -10.73 -26.72
C PHE A 512 8.48 -12.09 -26.83
N LEU A 513 9.23 -13.08 -27.34
CA LEU A 513 8.82 -14.47 -27.56
C LEU A 513 7.56 -14.68 -28.42
N ARG A 514 7.21 -13.70 -29.26
CA ARG A 514 6.18 -13.90 -30.29
C ARG A 514 6.74 -14.70 -31.47
N PRO A 515 5.99 -15.65 -32.07
CA PRO A 515 6.41 -16.36 -33.27
C PRO A 515 6.73 -15.41 -34.43
N SER A 516 7.90 -15.56 -35.06
CA SER A 516 8.35 -14.75 -36.20
C SER A 516 7.48 -14.92 -37.45
N ASN A 517 6.83 -16.07 -37.58
CA ASN A 517 5.90 -16.38 -38.67
C ASN A 517 4.47 -15.86 -38.44
N GLY A 518 4.22 -15.14 -37.34
CA GLY A 518 2.90 -14.56 -37.03
C GLY A 518 1.85 -15.55 -36.53
N ALA A 519 2.24 -16.77 -36.16
CA ALA A 519 1.30 -17.82 -35.80
C ALA A 519 0.45 -17.53 -34.52
N ASP A 520 -0.72 -18.18 -34.52
CA ASP A 520 -1.84 -18.21 -33.54
C ASP A 520 -1.54 -18.60 -32.07
N LEU A 521 -0.30 -18.67 -31.61
CA LEU A 521 0.07 -19.42 -30.39
C LEU A 521 1.09 -18.67 -29.51
N GLY A 522 1.28 -19.17 -28.29
CA GLY A 522 2.13 -18.57 -27.27
C GLY A 522 1.50 -17.38 -26.56
N ALA A 523 2.11 -16.96 -25.46
CA ALA A 523 1.68 -15.84 -24.64
C ALA A 523 1.85 -14.51 -25.36
N ARG A 524 1.01 -13.54 -24.99
CA ARG A 524 0.99 -12.18 -25.55
C ARG A 524 0.68 -11.17 -24.46
N PHE A 525 1.63 -10.26 -24.25
CA PHE A 525 1.46 -9.07 -23.43
C PHE A 525 1.17 -7.87 -24.31
#